data_AF-A0A372JGE1-F1
#
_entry.id   AF-A0A372JGE1-F1
#
_cell.length_a   1.000
_cell.length_b   1.000
_cell.length_c   1.000
_cell.angle_alpha   90.00
_cell.angle_beta   90.00
_cell.angle_gamma   90.00
#
_symmetry.space_group_name_H-M   'P 1'
#
loop_
_entity.id
_entity.type
_entity.pdbx_description
1 polymer ?
#
loop_
_entity_poly.entity_id
_entity_poly.type
_entity_poly.pdbx_seq_one_letter_code
_entity_poly.pdbx_strand_id
1 'polypeptide(L)'
;PAHRWAERDPAAAARLTAARAVVTTLSEEYTVPAENLMQPDAVRRLSWSPPPGPVDADAISDALRGLGAREWQIGLVVPPLVRTWSEL
;
A
#
# COMPACT_ATOMS: atom_id res chain seq x y z
N PRO A 1 -4.67 -17.82 3.45
CA PRO A 1 -6.12 -17.50 3.45
C PRO A 1 -6.38 -16.13 4.09
N ALA A 2 -7.15 -15.26 3.42
CA ALA A 2 -7.41 -13.87 3.84
C ALA A 2 -8.11 -13.75 5.20
N HIS A 3 -8.84 -14.79 5.62
CA HIS A 3 -9.49 -14.90 6.93
C HIS A 3 -8.53 -14.67 8.11
N ARG A 4 -7.31 -15.21 8.03
CA ARG A 4 -6.31 -15.10 9.11
C ARG A 4 -5.80 -13.68 9.35
N TRP A 5 -6.02 -12.74 8.43
CA TRP A 5 -5.62 -11.34 8.62
C TRP A 5 -6.63 -10.59 9.50
N ALA A 6 -7.91 -10.63 9.14
CA ALA A 6 -8.94 -9.89 9.88
C ALA A 6 -9.11 -10.42 11.32
N GLU A 7 -8.90 -11.72 11.54
CA GLU A 7 -8.91 -12.31 12.89
C GLU A 7 -7.70 -11.90 13.74
N ARG A 8 -6.56 -11.60 13.11
CA ARG A 8 -5.29 -11.33 13.82
C ARG A 8 -5.02 -9.85 13.98
N ASP A 9 -5.39 -9.04 12.99
CA ASP A 9 -5.30 -7.58 13.00
C ASP A 9 -6.30 -6.99 12.00
N PRO A 10 -7.49 -6.53 12.47
CA PRO A 10 -8.50 -5.88 11.64
C PRO A 10 -7.99 -4.61 10.95
N ALA A 11 -7.10 -3.84 11.60
CA ALA A 11 -6.55 -2.62 11.03
C ALA A 11 -5.58 -2.94 9.88
N ALA A 12 -4.76 -3.98 10.01
CA ALA A 12 -3.94 -4.48 8.91
C ALA A 12 -4.80 -4.95 7.72
N ALA A 13 -5.92 -5.64 7.98
CA ALA A 13 -6.85 -6.05 6.94
C ALA A 13 -7.50 -4.85 6.22
N ALA A 14 -7.88 -3.81 6.95
CA ALA A 14 -8.39 -2.56 6.39
C ALA A 14 -7.34 -1.87 5.51
N ARG A 15 -6.11 -1.71 6.01
CA ARG A 15 -4.97 -1.18 5.25
C ARG A 15 -4.71 -1.94 3.96
N LEU A 16 -4.72 -3.28 4.01
CA LEU A 16 -4.50 -4.12 2.84
C LEU A 16 -5.60 -3.97 1.79
N THR A 17 -6.86 -3.89 2.23
CA THR A 17 -7.99 -3.67 1.34
C THR A 17 -7.89 -2.32 0.65
N ALA A 18 -7.65 -1.26 1.42
CA ALA A 18 -7.44 0.10 0.92
C ALA A 18 -6.27 0.19 -0.08
N ALA A 19 -5.12 -0.38 0.29
CA ALA A 19 -3.92 -0.34 -0.56
C ALA A 19 -4.12 -1.07 -1.90
N ARG A 20 -4.84 -2.19 -1.88
CA ARG A 20 -5.19 -2.91 -3.12
C ARG A 20 -6.11 -2.08 -4.01
N ALA A 21 -7.11 -1.44 -3.44
CA ALA A 21 -8.01 -0.56 -4.20
C ALA A 21 -7.22 0.56 -4.89
N VAL A 22 -6.32 1.23 -4.16
CA VAL A 22 -5.43 2.26 -4.73
C VAL A 22 -4.62 1.73 -5.92
N VAL A 23 -3.97 0.58 -5.78
CA VAL A 23 -3.17 -0.01 -6.88
C VAL A 23 -4.04 -0.39 -8.07
N THR A 24 -5.24 -0.93 -7.84
CA THR A 24 -6.20 -1.25 -8.91
C THR A 24 -6.65 0.01 -9.65
N THR A 25 -7.03 1.08 -8.94
CA THR A 25 -7.43 2.34 -9.57
C THR A 25 -6.31 2.94 -10.41
N LEU A 26 -5.07 2.96 -9.90
CA LEU A 26 -3.92 3.45 -10.66
C LEU A 26 -3.62 2.55 -11.88
N SER A 27 -3.80 1.24 -11.75
CA SER A 27 -3.62 0.29 -12.86
C SER A 27 -4.57 0.59 -14.01
N GLU A 28 -5.83 0.89 -13.69
CA GLU A 28 -6.86 1.30 -14.65
C GLU A 28 -6.56 2.68 -15.25
N GLU A 29 -6.22 3.67 -14.42
CA GLU A 29 -5.92 5.05 -14.85
C GLU A 29 -4.74 5.11 -15.83
N TYR A 30 -3.63 4.44 -15.50
CA TYR A 30 -2.42 4.47 -16.31
C TYR A 30 -2.36 3.34 -17.35
N THR A 31 -3.38 2.47 -17.41
CA THR A 31 -3.43 1.30 -18.31
C THR A 31 -2.16 0.43 -18.24
N VAL A 32 -1.70 0.17 -17.01
CA VAL A 32 -0.53 -0.67 -16.73
C VAL A 32 -0.92 -1.82 -15.81
N PRO A 33 -0.33 -3.03 -15.94
CA PRO A 33 -0.56 -4.11 -14.99
C PRO A 33 -0.30 -3.70 -13.54
N ALA A 34 -1.18 -4.10 -12.61
CA ALA A 34 -1.07 -3.77 -11.19
C ALA A 34 0.28 -4.21 -10.60
N GLU A 35 0.83 -5.33 -11.05
CA GLU A 35 2.14 -5.85 -10.62
C GLU A 35 3.30 -4.96 -11.07
N ASN A 36 3.12 -4.22 -12.18
CA ASN A 36 4.10 -3.24 -12.65
C ASN A 36 4.08 -1.96 -11.82
N LEU A 37 2.94 -1.63 -11.18
CA LEU A 37 2.85 -0.53 -10.22
C LEU A 37 3.42 -0.93 -8.87
N MET A 38 2.91 -2.02 -8.29
CA MET A 38 3.37 -2.52 -7.00
C MET A 38 3.34 -4.04 -6.93
N GLN A 39 4.42 -4.60 -6.41
CA GLN A 39 4.48 -6.03 -6.14
C GLN A 39 3.45 -6.42 -5.06
N PRO A 40 2.65 -7.49 -5.26
CA PRO A 40 1.67 -7.91 -4.27
C PRO A 40 2.24 -8.25 -2.89
N ASP A 41 3.53 -8.61 -2.80
CA ASP A 41 4.22 -8.82 -1.51
C ASP A 41 4.54 -7.51 -0.80
N ALA A 42 4.95 -6.47 -1.53
CA ALA A 42 5.22 -5.15 -0.96
C ALA A 42 3.96 -4.55 -0.32
N VAL A 43 2.82 -4.64 -1.02
CA VAL A 43 1.52 -4.18 -0.51
C VAL A 43 1.13 -4.94 0.77
N ARG A 44 1.34 -6.27 0.80
CA ARG A 44 1.08 -7.09 2.00
C ARG A 44 2.00 -6.70 3.15
N ARG A 45 3.32 -6.61 2.95
CA ARG A 45 4.26 -6.27 4.03
C ARG A 45 4.00 -4.89 4.61
N LEU A 46 3.81 -3.90 3.75
CA LEU A 46 3.51 -2.53 4.17
C LEU A 46 2.20 -2.46 4.97
N SER A 47 1.16 -3.18 4.54
CA SER A 47 -0.13 -3.19 5.26
C SER A 47 -0.06 -3.92 6.60
N TRP A 48 0.80 -4.94 6.71
CA TRP A 48 1.00 -5.72 7.93
C TRP A 48 1.85 -4.99 8.96
N SER A 49 2.92 -4.35 8.51
CA SER A 49 3.89 -3.65 9.35
C SER A 49 4.16 -2.27 8.76
N PRO A 50 3.21 -1.34 8.84
CA PRO A 50 3.41 0.01 8.35
C PRO A 50 4.47 0.74 9.20
N PRO A 51 5.01 1.87 8.70
CA PRO A 51 5.84 2.75 9.51
C PRO A 51 5.11 3.17 10.80
N PRO A 52 5.83 3.31 11.92
CA PRO A 52 5.22 3.73 13.18
C PRO A 52 4.81 5.20 13.13
N GLY A 53 3.79 5.54 13.91
CA GLY A 53 3.28 6.91 14.02
C GLY A 53 2.11 7.20 13.08
N PRO A 54 1.80 8.50 12.86
CA PRO A 54 0.77 8.92 11.91
C PRO A 54 1.07 8.46 10.49
N VAL A 55 0.04 8.42 9.65
CA VAL A 55 0.18 8.14 8.22
C VAL A 55 0.98 9.27 7.57
N ASP A 56 2.22 8.98 7.21
CA ASP A 56 3.19 9.95 6.70
C ASP A 56 3.74 9.51 5.34
N ALA A 57 3.80 10.45 4.40
CA ALA A 57 4.19 10.16 3.03
C ALA A 57 5.67 9.76 2.91
N ASP A 58 6.56 10.40 3.67
CA ASP A 58 8.00 10.13 3.62
C ASP A 58 8.29 8.76 4.23
N ALA A 59 7.70 8.47 5.39
CA ALA A 59 7.86 7.18 6.05
C ALA A 59 7.34 6.01 5.19
N ILE A 60 6.19 6.19 4.53
CA ILE A 60 5.65 5.18 3.60
C ILE A 60 6.53 5.04 2.36
N SER A 61 7.05 6.16 1.83
CA SER A 61 7.98 6.15 0.69
C SER A 61 9.24 5.36 1.00
N ASP A 62 9.84 5.59 2.18
CA ASP A 62 11.04 4.88 2.63
C ASP A 62 10.79 3.39 2.83
N ALA A 63 9.63 3.03 3.40
CA ALA A 63 9.24 1.63 3.53
C ALA A 63 9.08 0.95 2.16
N LEU A 64 8.44 1.60 1.19
CA LEU A 64 8.30 1.08 -0.17
C LEU A 64 9.65 0.96 -0.89
N ARG A 65 10.53 1.94 -0.71
CA ARG A 65 11.91 1.89 -1.23
C ARG A 65 12.68 0.71 -0.66
N GLY A 66 12.56 0.46 0.65
CA GLY A 66 13.13 -0.72 1.32
C GLY A 66 12.53 -2.06 0.83
N LEU A 67 11.32 -2.04 0.26
CA LEU A 67 10.65 -3.17 -0.37
C LEU A 67 10.96 -3.29 -1.88
N GLY A 68 11.84 -2.44 -2.42
CA GLY A 68 12.29 -2.47 -3.81
C GLY A 68 11.40 -1.72 -4.79
N ALA A 69 10.47 -0.88 -4.31
CA ALA A 69 9.70 0.01 -5.17
C ALA A 69 10.62 1.09 -5.77
N ARG A 70 10.41 1.39 -7.06
CA ARG A 70 11.14 2.42 -7.79
C ARG A 70 10.53 3.79 -7.51
N GLU A 71 11.32 4.85 -7.64
CA GLU A 71 10.87 6.23 -7.39
C GLU A 71 9.58 6.63 -8.13
N TRP A 72 9.44 6.23 -9.39
CA TRP A 72 8.23 6.53 -10.16
C TRP A 72 7.00 5.76 -9.63
N GLN A 73 7.17 4.54 -9.11
CA GLN A 73 6.08 3.77 -8.49
C GLN A 73 5.66 4.42 -7.18
N ILE A 74 6.65 4.79 -6.35
CA ILE A 74 6.44 5.50 -5.08
C ILE A 74 5.69 6.82 -5.33
N GLY A 75 6.12 7.61 -6.30
CA GLY A 75 5.49 8.88 -6.65
C GLY A 75 4.02 8.76 -7.08
N LEU A 76 3.63 7.65 -7.71
CA LEU A 76 2.23 7.40 -8.09
C LEU A 76 1.39 6.85 -6.94
N VAL A 77 1.96 5.94 -6.14
CA VAL A 77 1.20 5.13 -5.18
C VAL A 77 1.07 5.82 -3.83
N VAL A 78 2.10 6.50 -3.36
CA VAL A 78 2.12 7.07 -2.00
C VAL A 78 1.04 8.13 -1.78
N PRO A 79 0.82 9.12 -2.67
CA PRO A 79 -0.18 10.16 -2.44
C PRO A 79 -1.61 9.62 -2.22
N PRO A 80 -2.18 8.77 -3.10
CA PRO A 80 -3.50 8.20 -2.84
C PRO A 80 -3.50 7.23 -1.65
N LEU A 81 -2.41 6.50 -1.40
CA LEU A 81 -2.31 5.59 -0.26
C LEU A 81 -2.37 6.33 1.08
N VAL A 82 -1.63 7.43 1.22
CA VAL A 82 -1.64 8.28 2.42
C VAL A 82 -3.04 8.83 2.69
N ARG A 83 -3.71 9.32 1.65
CA ARG A 83 -5.09 9.82 1.77
C ARG A 83 -6.01 8.74 2.31
N THR A 84 -6.05 7.57 1.66
CA THR A 84 -6.96 6.50 2.05
C THR A 84 -6.63 5.95 3.43
N TRP A 85 -5.35 5.84 3.81
CA TRP A 85 -4.98 5.34 5.14
C TRP A 85 -5.22 6.33 6.27
N SER A 86 -5.22 7.64 5.99
CA SER A 86 -5.54 8.66 6.99
C SER A 86 -7.02 8.67 7.40
N GLU A 87 -7.87 8.00 6.61
CA GLU A 87 -9.33 7.91 6.80
C GLU A 87 -9.76 6.60 7.47
N LEU A 88 -8.81 5.69 7.78
CA LEU A 88 -9.04 4.41 8.46
C LEU A 88 -8.97 4.54 9.99
#